data_AF-A0AAV4FPP2-F1
#
_entry.id   AF-A0AAV4FPP2-F1
#
_cell.length_a   1.000
_cell.length_b   1.000
_cell.length_c   1.000
_cell.angle_alpha   90.00
_cell.angle_beta   90.00
_cell.angle_gamma   90.00
#
_symmetry.space_group_name_H-M   'P 1'
#
loop_
_entity.id
_entity.type
_entity.pdbx_description
1 polymer ?
#
loop_
_entity_poly.entity_id
_entity_poly.type
_entity_poly.pdbx_seq_one_letter_code
_entity_poly.pdbx_strand_id
1 'polypeptide(L)'
;MLYNYFTRLLEKHYSKLNPGGESKKVLVPLCGMSVDMNWLADKGMTVIGVDIAEEALAKFVSLSDQDWEETAVPTLGPGAKLFTRKDGKIKLYLGDFLKFTRFAAALKNLMNPGGRMLLDAIAYDEKILEDENFKPPMPVPPPYSVGIAETKGLFEPAFTVEILDEIPNNAMYDFPAVFYAYLMVRK
;
A
#
# COMPACT_ATOMS: atom_id res chain seq x y z
N MET A 1 -6.36 7.05 -16.58
CA MET A 1 -7.31 6.01 -16.16
C MET A 1 -6.81 5.13 -15.01
N LEU A 2 -5.50 5.12 -14.69
CA LEU A 2 -4.89 4.43 -13.54
C LEU A 2 -5.08 5.13 -12.17
N TYR A 3 -5.13 6.46 -12.18
CA TYR A 3 -5.03 7.30 -10.97
C TYR A 3 -6.14 7.09 -9.92
N ASN A 4 -7.21 6.36 -10.25
CA ASN A 4 -8.38 6.18 -9.38
C ASN A 4 -8.71 4.72 -9.06
N TYR A 5 -7.91 3.73 -9.50
CA TYR A 5 -8.26 2.32 -9.24
C TYR A 5 -8.20 2.00 -7.73
N PHE A 6 -7.07 2.29 -7.10
CA PHE A 6 -6.88 2.01 -5.68
C PHE A 6 -7.77 2.88 -4.79
N THR A 7 -7.90 4.17 -5.11
CA THR A 7 -8.83 5.09 -4.45
C THR A 7 -10.27 4.56 -4.47
N ARG A 8 -10.72 3.99 -5.59
CA ARG A 8 -12.07 3.39 -5.67
C ARG A 8 -12.25 2.15 -4.81
N LEU A 9 -11.24 1.27 -4.75
CA LEU A 9 -11.29 0.11 -3.86
C LEU A 9 -11.34 0.53 -2.40
N LEU A 10 -10.50 1.50 -2.02
CA LEU A 10 -10.47 2.04 -0.67
C LEU A 10 -11.80 2.69 -0.30
N GLU A 11 -12.35 3.56 -1.16
CA GLU A 11 -13.66 4.19 -0.96
C GLU A 11 -14.77 3.16 -0.82
N LYS A 12 -14.82 2.17 -1.72
CA LYS A 12 -15.84 1.11 -1.74
C LYS A 12 -15.82 0.27 -0.47
N HIS A 13 -14.64 -0.07 0.05
CA HIS A 13 -14.48 -1.01 1.17
C HIS A 13 -14.14 -0.35 2.51
N TYR A 14 -14.11 0.99 2.57
CA TYR A 14 -13.73 1.73 3.77
C TYR A 14 -14.51 1.34 5.03
N SER A 15 -15.82 1.10 4.89
CA SER A 15 -16.68 0.70 6.00
C SER A 15 -16.28 -0.66 6.61
N LYS A 16 -15.71 -1.56 5.80
CA LYS A 16 -15.16 -2.84 6.28
C LYS A 16 -13.79 -2.67 6.96
N LEU A 17 -13.00 -1.68 6.54
CA LEU A 17 -11.68 -1.38 7.12
C LEU A 17 -11.78 -0.63 8.44
N ASN A 18 -12.79 0.22 8.60
CA ASN A 18 -13.04 0.99 9.82
C ASN A 18 -14.49 0.84 10.29
N PRO A 19 -14.93 -0.37 10.66
CA PRO A 19 -16.30 -0.59 11.13
C PRO A 19 -16.53 0.25 12.40
N GLY A 20 -17.63 1.00 12.42
CA GLY A 20 -17.97 1.87 13.55
C GLY A 20 -17.09 3.13 13.70
N GLY A 21 -16.08 3.36 12.85
CA GLY A 21 -15.24 4.57 12.90
C GLY A 21 -14.27 4.62 14.09
N GLU A 22 -14.02 3.48 14.73
CA GLU A 22 -13.22 3.33 15.95
C GLU A 22 -11.72 3.55 15.70
N SER A 23 -11.22 3.16 14.53
CA SER A 23 -9.80 3.30 14.19
C SER A 23 -9.48 4.72 13.74
N LYS A 24 -8.50 5.34 14.42
CA LYS A 24 -8.01 6.69 14.11
C LYS A 24 -6.66 6.72 13.42
N LYS A 25 -6.01 5.58 13.18
CA LYS A 25 -4.67 5.50 12.59
C LYS A 25 -4.62 4.49 11.46
N VAL A 26 -3.89 4.81 10.40
CA VAL A 26 -3.68 3.93 9.23
C VAL A 26 -2.23 4.01 8.76
N LEU A 27 -1.65 2.86 8.43
CA LEU A 27 -0.34 2.73 7.79
C LEU A 27 -0.56 2.50 6.30
N VAL A 28 0.13 3.26 5.45
CA VAL A 28 0.18 3.09 3.99
C VAL A 28 1.62 2.75 3.62
N PRO A 29 1.98 1.46 3.51
CA PRO A 29 3.34 1.06 3.15
C PRO A 29 3.58 1.27 1.65
N LEU A 30 4.82 1.58 1.27
CA LEU A 30 5.20 1.89 -0.12
C LEU A 30 4.29 2.97 -0.71
N CYS A 31 4.03 4.02 0.07
CA CYS A 31 2.96 4.98 -0.22
C CYS A 31 3.23 5.87 -1.44
N GLY A 32 4.49 6.01 -1.86
CA GLY A 32 4.94 6.95 -2.88
C GLY A 32 4.27 8.32 -2.71
N MET A 33 3.55 8.73 -3.74
CA MET A 33 2.73 9.95 -3.75
C MET A 33 1.23 9.65 -3.81
N SER A 34 0.77 8.58 -3.16
CA SER A 34 -0.63 8.15 -3.18
C SER A 34 -1.56 9.26 -2.64
N VAL A 35 -2.53 9.64 -3.48
CA VAL A 35 -3.58 10.61 -3.14
C VAL A 35 -4.53 10.09 -2.05
N ASP A 36 -4.56 8.77 -1.82
CA ASP A 36 -5.42 8.13 -0.82
C ASP A 36 -5.07 8.60 0.60
N MET A 37 -3.82 9.00 0.84
CA MET A 37 -3.38 9.54 2.12
C MET A 37 -4.13 10.82 2.49
N ASN A 38 -4.41 11.70 1.52
CA ASN A 38 -5.21 12.90 1.77
C ASN A 38 -6.66 12.54 2.06
N TRP A 39 -7.24 11.64 1.26
CA TRP A 39 -8.61 11.17 1.45
C TRP A 39 -8.81 10.53 2.84
N LEU A 40 -7.87 9.70 3.31
CA LEU A 40 -7.89 9.11 4.64
C LEU A 40 -7.81 10.18 5.75
N ALA A 41 -6.97 11.20 5.56
CA ALA A 41 -6.85 12.31 6.50
C ALA A 41 -8.13 13.17 6.57
N ASP A 42 -8.83 13.32 5.44
CA ASP A 42 -10.11 14.02 5.36
C ASP A 42 -11.24 13.24 6.04
N LYS A 43 -11.14 11.90 6.07
CA LYS A 43 -11.99 11.03 6.91
C LYS A 43 -11.66 11.12 8.41
N GLY A 44 -10.70 11.96 8.80
CA GLY A 44 -10.30 12.18 10.19
C GLY A 44 -9.34 11.12 10.72
N MET A 45 -8.68 10.35 9.84
CA MET A 45 -7.63 9.43 10.24
C MET A 45 -6.28 10.13 10.33
N THR A 46 -5.42 9.65 11.22
CA THR A 46 -3.99 9.92 11.19
C THR A 46 -3.30 8.89 10.31
N VAL A 47 -2.67 9.35 9.24
CA VAL A 47 -2.01 8.56 8.22
C VAL A 47 -0.50 8.52 8.49
N ILE A 48 0.05 7.32 8.44
CA ILE A 48 1.49 7.08 8.44
C ILE A 48 1.84 6.47 7.09
N GLY A 49 2.56 7.19 6.25
CA GLY A 49 3.13 6.67 5.00
C GLY A 49 4.59 6.29 5.21
N VAL A 50 5.05 5.21 4.57
CA VAL A 50 6.48 4.87 4.51
C VAL A 50 6.85 4.56 3.08
N ASP A 51 7.90 5.21 2.56
CA ASP A 51 8.42 4.95 1.22
C ASP A 51 9.93 5.18 1.17
N ILE A 52 10.60 4.53 0.21
CA ILE A 52 12.04 4.69 -0.02
C ILE A 52 12.35 5.79 -1.06
N ALA A 53 11.37 6.13 -1.90
CA ALA A 53 11.51 7.12 -2.96
C ALA A 53 11.34 8.54 -2.39
N GLU A 54 12.46 9.15 -2.00
CA GLU A 54 12.51 10.54 -1.51
C GLU A 54 11.82 11.51 -2.48
N GLU A 55 12.05 11.35 -3.78
CA GLU A 55 11.42 12.18 -4.81
C GLU A 55 9.89 12.10 -4.79
N ALA A 56 9.32 10.91 -4.55
CA ALA A 56 7.88 10.73 -4.47
C ALA A 56 7.29 11.42 -3.24
N LEU A 57 7.94 11.26 -2.07
CA LEU A 57 7.53 11.93 -0.83
C LEU A 57 7.66 13.44 -0.93
N ALA A 58 8.79 13.94 -1.44
CA ALA A 58 9.03 15.37 -1.65
C ALA A 58 8.00 15.97 -2.61
N LYS A 59 7.64 15.25 -3.68
CA LYS A 59 6.60 15.66 -4.62
C LYS A 59 5.20 15.65 -3.98
N PHE A 60 4.89 14.67 -3.15
CA PHE A 60 3.63 14.66 -2.40
C PHE A 60 3.52 15.87 -1.48
N VAL A 61 4.60 16.20 -0.76
CA VAL A 61 4.68 17.38 0.11
C VAL A 61 4.55 18.67 -0.69
N SER A 62 5.24 18.81 -1.82
CA SER A 62 5.22 20.04 -2.63
C SER A 62 3.89 20.31 -3.34
N LEU A 63 3.11 19.26 -3.62
CA LEU A 63 1.76 19.36 -4.18
C LEU A 63 0.67 19.60 -3.13
N SER A 64 1.02 19.59 -1.84
CA SER A 64 0.06 19.77 -0.75
C SER A 64 -0.23 21.26 -0.51
N ASP A 65 -1.51 21.62 -0.39
CA ASP A 65 -1.95 22.95 0.05
C ASP A 65 -1.80 23.18 1.57
N GLN A 66 -0.98 22.37 2.24
CA GLN A 66 -0.79 22.39 3.69
C GLN A 66 0.69 22.61 3.97
N ASP A 67 0.99 23.19 5.12
CA ASP A 67 2.37 23.31 5.57
C ASP A 67 2.91 21.98 6.10
N TRP A 68 4.22 21.79 5.91
CA TRP A 68 4.95 20.60 6.37
C TRP A 68 6.22 20.98 7.13
N GLU A 69 6.62 20.08 8.02
CA GLU A 69 7.88 20.11 8.74
C GLU A 69 8.71 18.88 8.35
N GLU A 70 9.98 19.09 8.00
CA GLU A 70 10.95 18.02 7.75
C GLU A 70 11.87 17.87 8.97
N THR A 71 12.02 16.63 9.45
CA THR A 71 12.94 16.29 10.55
C THR A 71 13.78 15.08 10.17
N ALA A 72 15.03 15.04 10.62
CA ALA A 72 15.86 13.85 10.49
C ALA A 72 15.40 12.77 11.48
N VAL A 73 15.49 11.50 11.07
CA VAL A 73 15.16 10.35 11.94
C VAL A 73 16.36 9.38 12.01
N PRO A 74 17.46 9.76 12.68
CA PRO A 74 18.70 8.96 12.66
C PRO A 74 18.54 7.53 13.17
N THR A 75 17.52 7.27 14.02
CA THR A 75 17.19 5.95 14.53
C THR A 75 16.73 4.96 13.45
N LEU A 76 16.29 5.46 12.30
CA LEU A 76 15.92 4.65 11.13
C LEU A 76 17.06 4.49 10.12
N GLY A 77 18.24 5.03 10.43
CA GLY A 77 19.45 4.95 9.63
C GLY A 77 19.87 6.28 9.00
N PRO A 78 21.06 6.32 8.38
CA PRO A 78 21.56 7.52 7.72
C PRO A 78 20.63 8.00 6.61
N GLY A 79 20.32 9.29 6.59
CA GLY A 79 19.48 9.90 5.55
C GLY A 79 17.98 9.68 5.72
N ALA A 80 17.53 8.95 6.76
CA ALA A 80 16.10 8.81 7.05
C ALA A 80 15.49 10.14 7.50
N LYS A 81 14.30 10.43 6.98
CA LYS A 81 13.56 11.69 7.20
C LYS A 81 12.13 11.40 7.59
N LEU A 82 11.53 12.35 8.30
CA LEU A 82 10.12 12.41 8.61
C LEU A 82 9.57 13.75 8.15
N PHE A 83 8.62 13.69 7.23
CA PHE A 83 7.79 14.82 6.86
C PHE A 83 6.49 14.77 7.65
N THR A 84 6.19 15.81 8.42
CA THR A 84 4.96 15.91 9.21
C THR A 84 4.13 17.06 8.69
N ARG A 85 2.89 16.78 8.28
CA ARG A 85 1.91 17.82 7.94
C ARG A 85 1.54 18.58 9.21
N LYS A 86 1.48 19.91 9.18
CA LYS A 86 1.30 20.74 10.41
C LYS A 86 -0.01 20.46 11.17
N ASP A 87 -1.04 19.96 10.50
CA ASP A 87 -2.27 19.51 11.16
C ASP A 87 -2.13 18.17 11.92
N GLY A 88 -0.95 17.55 11.86
CA GLY A 88 -0.60 16.30 12.51
C GLY A 88 -1.25 15.06 11.88
N LYS A 89 -2.03 15.22 10.81
CA LYS A 89 -2.82 14.11 10.24
C LYS A 89 -2.01 13.22 9.33
N ILE A 90 -0.91 13.68 8.74
CA ILE A 90 -0.07 12.84 7.87
C ILE A 90 1.39 12.92 8.32
N LYS A 91 2.00 11.74 8.44
CA LYS A 91 3.43 11.55 8.70
C LYS A 91 4.01 10.66 7.62
N LEU A 92 5.06 11.11 6.94
CA LEU A 92 5.74 10.35 5.88
C LEU A 92 7.16 10.04 6.32
N TYR A 93 7.48 8.76 6.44
CA TYR A 93 8.83 8.31 6.73
C TYR A 93 9.54 7.96 5.43
N LEU A 94 10.66 8.62 5.17
CA LEU A 94 11.62 8.20 4.15
C LEU A 94 12.46 7.07 4.74
N GLY A 95 12.29 5.86 4.21
CA GLY A 95 13.02 4.70 4.68
C GLY A 95 12.73 3.45 3.86
N ASP A 96 13.68 2.52 3.92
CA ASP A 96 13.55 1.22 3.27
C ASP A 96 12.61 0.31 4.07
N PHE A 97 11.31 0.33 3.71
CA PHE A 97 10.29 -0.51 4.34
C PHE A 97 10.59 -2.03 4.19
N LEU A 98 11.47 -2.43 3.26
CA LEU A 98 11.83 -3.84 3.03
C LEU A 98 13.01 -4.30 3.88
N LYS A 99 13.89 -3.38 4.32
CA LYS A 99 14.89 -3.64 5.38
C LYS A 99 14.26 -3.81 6.76
N PHE A 100 12.99 -3.44 6.96
CA PHE A 100 12.18 -3.95 8.06
C PHE A 100 11.82 -5.42 7.75
N THR A 101 12.75 -6.30 8.07
CA THR A 101 12.81 -7.68 7.56
C THR A 101 11.47 -8.43 7.53
N ARG A 102 11.00 -8.65 6.29
CA ARG A 102 9.85 -9.42 5.82
C ARG A 102 8.49 -8.76 6.07
N PHE A 103 8.03 -7.96 5.10
CA PHE A 103 6.72 -7.31 5.03
C PHE A 103 5.56 -8.08 5.71
N ALA A 104 5.35 -9.36 5.39
CA ALA A 104 4.30 -10.16 6.01
C ALA A 104 4.55 -10.46 7.51
N ALA A 105 5.80 -10.69 7.93
CA ALA A 105 6.17 -10.86 9.34
C ALA A 105 6.20 -9.52 10.10
N ALA A 106 6.62 -8.45 9.45
CA ALA A 106 6.60 -7.08 9.98
C ALA A 106 5.16 -6.61 10.20
N LEU A 107 4.27 -6.77 9.21
CA LEU A 107 2.82 -6.52 9.36
C LEU A 107 2.21 -7.36 10.49
N LYS A 108 2.66 -8.61 10.66
CA LYS A 108 2.20 -9.48 11.76
C LYS A 108 2.55 -8.93 13.14
N ASN A 109 3.64 -8.19 13.28
CA ASN A 109 4.06 -7.60 14.56
C ASN A 109 3.58 -6.16 14.73
N LEU A 110 3.23 -5.48 13.64
CA LEU A 110 2.70 -4.11 13.65
C LEU A 110 1.19 -4.06 13.93
N MET A 111 0.45 -5.12 13.59
CA MET A 111 -1.01 -5.18 13.76
C MET A 111 -1.40 -5.93 15.02
N ASN A 112 -2.08 -5.24 15.94
CA ASN A 112 -2.78 -5.87 17.06
C ASN A 112 -3.93 -6.77 16.55
N PRO A 113 -4.39 -7.76 17.34
CA PRO A 113 -5.62 -8.49 17.07
C PRO A 113 -6.78 -7.56 16.73
N GLY A 114 -7.55 -7.88 15.69
CA GLY A 114 -8.62 -7.05 15.15
C GLY A 114 -8.17 -5.93 14.20
N GLY A 115 -6.86 -5.69 14.04
CA GLY A 115 -6.33 -4.78 13.03
C GLY A 115 -6.74 -5.21 11.62
N ARG A 116 -7.03 -4.24 10.74
CA ARG A 116 -7.52 -4.49 9.38
C ARG A 116 -6.60 -3.91 8.32
N MET A 117 -6.45 -4.62 7.19
CA MET A 117 -5.67 -4.19 6.04
C MET A 117 -6.45 -4.48 4.75
N LEU A 118 -6.45 -3.51 3.83
CA LEU A 118 -6.83 -3.72 2.44
C LEU A 118 -5.55 -4.11 1.69
N LEU A 119 -5.49 -5.34 1.20
CA LEU A 119 -4.39 -5.79 0.34
C LEU A 119 -4.90 -5.85 -1.10
N ASP A 120 -4.22 -5.19 -2.02
CA ASP A 120 -4.36 -5.43 -3.45
C ASP A 120 -3.27 -6.39 -3.94
N ALA A 121 -3.65 -7.28 -4.84
CA ALA A 121 -2.71 -8.16 -5.53
C ALA A 121 -3.12 -8.30 -6.99
N ILE A 122 -2.17 -8.61 -7.85
CA ILE A 122 -2.41 -8.94 -9.25
C ILE A 122 -2.00 -10.39 -9.48
N ALA A 123 -2.77 -11.13 -10.26
CA ALA A 123 -2.36 -12.42 -10.79
C ALA A 123 -2.41 -12.41 -12.31
N TYR A 124 -1.35 -12.92 -12.94
CA TYR A 124 -1.23 -13.13 -14.38
C TYR A 124 -0.39 -14.38 -14.65
N ASP A 125 -0.48 -14.92 -15.87
CA ASP A 125 0.37 -16.03 -16.30
C ASP A 125 1.79 -15.49 -16.56
N GLU A 126 2.75 -15.93 -15.74
CA GLU A 126 4.14 -15.48 -15.83
C GLU A 126 4.82 -15.85 -17.16
N LYS A 127 4.24 -16.77 -17.95
CA LYS A 127 4.70 -17.04 -19.32
C LYS A 127 4.68 -15.80 -20.22
N ILE A 128 3.92 -14.76 -19.88
CA ILE A 128 4.00 -13.48 -20.59
C ILE A 128 5.42 -12.88 -20.58
N LEU A 129 6.23 -13.21 -19.58
CA LEU A 129 7.63 -12.79 -19.50
C LEU A 129 8.53 -13.47 -20.55
N GLU A 130 8.04 -14.54 -21.19
CA GLU A 130 8.71 -15.24 -22.30
C GLU A 130 8.29 -14.70 -23.67
N ASP A 131 7.28 -13.82 -23.75
CA ASP A 131 6.81 -13.23 -25.01
C ASP A 131 7.85 -12.24 -25.56
N GLU A 132 8.36 -12.50 -26.77
CA GLU A 132 9.36 -11.64 -27.43
C GLU A 132 8.86 -10.21 -27.69
N ASN A 133 7.54 -10.00 -27.72
CA ASN A 133 6.90 -8.70 -27.87
C ASN A 133 6.73 -7.98 -26.52
N PHE A 134 6.78 -8.70 -25.40
CA PHE A 134 6.79 -8.12 -24.07
C PHE A 134 8.23 -7.81 -23.65
N LYS A 135 8.64 -6.55 -23.76
CA LYS A 135 10.01 -6.09 -23.45
C LYS A 135 10.04 -5.22 -22.20
N PRO A 136 9.90 -5.82 -21.00
CA PRO A 136 9.94 -5.06 -19.76
C PRO A 136 11.34 -4.49 -19.52
N PRO A 137 11.46 -3.38 -18.77
CA PRO A 137 12.75 -2.75 -18.47
C PRO A 137 13.66 -3.62 -17.57
N MET A 138 13.15 -4.73 -17.03
CA MET A 138 13.87 -5.71 -16.22
C MET A 138 13.21 -7.10 -16.34
N PRO A 139 13.92 -8.21 -16.05
CA PRO A 139 13.42 -9.58 -16.30
C PRO A 139 12.08 -9.92 -15.64
N VAL A 140 11.84 -9.39 -14.43
CA VAL A 140 10.56 -9.50 -13.71
C VAL A 140 10.23 -8.14 -13.12
N PRO A 141 9.49 -7.26 -13.82
CA PRO A 141 9.14 -5.96 -13.29
C PRO A 141 8.02 -6.11 -12.24
N PRO A 142 8.04 -5.32 -11.15
CA PRO A 142 6.84 -5.18 -10.33
C PRO A 142 5.68 -4.55 -11.15
N PRO A 143 4.42 -4.85 -10.81
CA PRO A 143 3.99 -5.73 -9.72
C PRO A 143 4.18 -7.23 -10.03
N TYR A 144 4.64 -7.99 -9.03
CA TYR A 144 4.79 -9.45 -9.15
C TYR A 144 3.42 -10.16 -9.14
N SER A 145 3.31 -11.26 -9.89
CA SER A 145 2.11 -12.10 -9.88
C SER A 145 1.97 -12.80 -8.53
N VAL A 146 0.83 -12.62 -7.88
CA VAL A 146 0.48 -13.27 -6.62
C VAL A 146 -0.97 -13.73 -6.69
N GLY A 147 -1.16 -15.05 -6.80
CA GLY A 147 -2.47 -15.67 -6.87
C GLY A 147 -3.17 -15.81 -5.51
N ILE A 148 -4.44 -16.24 -5.54
CA ILE A 148 -5.25 -16.49 -4.34
C ILE A 148 -4.59 -17.52 -3.42
N ALA A 149 -4.10 -18.64 -3.96
CA ALA A 149 -3.52 -19.73 -3.17
C ALA A 149 -2.28 -19.27 -2.40
N GLU A 150 -1.39 -18.52 -3.05
CA GLU A 150 -0.20 -17.94 -2.42
C GLU A 150 -0.58 -16.91 -1.36
N THR A 151 -1.48 -15.98 -1.69
CA THR A 151 -1.98 -14.96 -0.76
C THR A 151 -2.54 -15.63 0.51
N LYS A 152 -3.41 -16.63 0.35
CA LYS A 152 -3.96 -17.39 1.48
C LYS A 152 -2.88 -18.10 2.27
N GLY A 153 -1.96 -18.80 1.60
CA GLY A 153 -0.84 -19.50 2.25
C GLY A 153 0.04 -18.58 3.11
N LEU A 154 0.28 -17.34 2.67
CA LEU A 154 1.09 -16.37 3.41
C LEU A 154 0.37 -15.77 4.63
N PHE A 155 -0.93 -15.49 4.50
CA PHE A 155 -1.67 -14.67 5.45
C PHE A 155 -2.65 -15.44 6.36
N GLU A 156 -3.33 -16.49 5.88
CA GLU A 156 -4.29 -17.26 6.70
C GLU A 156 -3.74 -17.81 8.03
N PRO A 157 -2.44 -18.14 8.19
CA PRO A 157 -1.91 -18.53 9.49
C PRO A 157 -2.08 -17.47 10.60
N ALA A 158 -2.13 -16.19 10.25
CA ALA A 158 -2.24 -15.09 11.23
C ALA A 158 -3.45 -14.16 11.00
N PHE A 159 -4.14 -14.28 9.87
CA PHE A 159 -5.23 -13.40 9.49
C PHE A 159 -6.46 -14.20 9.07
N THR A 160 -7.65 -13.60 9.16
CA THR A 160 -8.77 -13.97 8.30
C THR A 160 -8.60 -13.26 6.97
N VAL A 161 -8.74 -13.99 5.87
CA VAL A 161 -8.55 -13.48 4.50
C VAL A 161 -9.88 -13.56 3.76
N GLU A 162 -10.50 -12.41 3.50
CA GLU A 162 -11.73 -12.29 2.70
C GLU A 162 -11.39 -11.65 1.36
N ILE A 163 -11.81 -12.27 0.25
CA ILE A 163 -11.75 -11.63 -1.07
C ILE A 163 -12.91 -10.63 -1.17
N LEU A 164 -12.58 -9.37 -1.41
CA LEU A 164 -13.52 -8.26 -1.53
C LEU A 164 -13.92 -7.99 -2.99
N ASP A 165 -12.96 -8.11 -3.90
CA ASP A 165 -13.16 -7.92 -5.33
C ASP A 165 -12.22 -8.81 -6.14
N GLU A 166 -12.70 -9.19 -7.31
CA GLU A 166 -11.97 -9.85 -8.38
C GLU A 166 -12.25 -9.08 -9.67
N ILE A 167 -11.21 -8.46 -10.23
CA ILE A 167 -11.33 -7.51 -11.33
C ILE A 167 -10.41 -7.96 -12.47
N PRO A 168 -10.96 -8.69 -13.46
CA PRO A 168 -10.25 -8.98 -14.70
C PRO A 168 -9.87 -7.67 -15.40
N ASN A 169 -8.61 -7.56 -15.81
CA ASN A 169 -8.09 -6.37 -16.48
C ASN A 169 -6.99 -6.77 -17.46
N ASN A 170 -7.22 -6.48 -18.72
CA ASN A 170 -6.27 -6.63 -19.80
C ASN A 170 -5.66 -5.30 -20.26
N ALA A 171 -6.39 -4.20 -20.09
CA ALA A 171 -6.03 -2.89 -20.63
C ALA A 171 -4.89 -2.19 -19.86
N MET A 172 -4.67 -2.57 -18.60
CA MET A 172 -3.69 -1.89 -17.75
C MET A 172 -2.24 -2.25 -18.08
N TYR A 173 -2.00 -3.50 -18.46
CA TYR A 173 -0.65 -4.01 -18.74
C TYR A 173 -0.52 -4.65 -20.13
N ASP A 174 -1.57 -4.57 -20.95
CA ASP A 174 -1.65 -5.16 -22.29
C ASP A 174 -1.52 -6.70 -22.31
N PHE A 175 -1.83 -7.34 -21.17
CA PHE A 175 -1.93 -8.79 -21.03
C PHE A 175 -3.05 -9.17 -20.06
N PRO A 176 -3.64 -10.38 -20.17
CA PRO A 176 -4.66 -10.84 -19.24
C PRO A 176 -4.13 -10.90 -17.80
N ALA A 177 -4.70 -10.08 -16.93
CA ALA A 177 -4.46 -10.12 -15.50
C ALA A 177 -5.77 -10.05 -14.72
N VAL A 178 -5.73 -10.47 -13.46
CA VAL A 178 -6.83 -10.32 -12.51
C VAL A 178 -6.30 -9.62 -11.29
N PHE A 179 -6.92 -8.50 -10.94
CA PHE A 179 -6.65 -7.83 -9.68
C PHE A 179 -7.59 -8.32 -8.60
N TYR A 180 -7.05 -8.59 -7.44
CA TYR A 180 -7.80 -8.98 -6.26
C TYR A 180 -7.66 -7.90 -5.20
N ALA A 181 -8.77 -7.61 -4.52
CA ALA A 181 -8.75 -6.86 -3.28
C ALA A 181 -9.11 -7.82 -2.14
N TYR A 182 -8.36 -7.77 -1.05
CA TYR A 182 -8.59 -8.60 0.14
C TYR A 182 -8.79 -7.73 1.37
N LEU A 183 -9.76 -8.12 2.20
CA LEU A 183 -9.80 -7.70 3.59
C LEU A 183 -9.02 -8.71 4.43
N MET A 184 -7.95 -8.23 5.05
CA MET A 184 -7.18 -8.98 6.03
C MET A 184 -7.54 -8.49 7.43
N VAL A 185 -8.02 -9.37 8.30
CA VAL A 185 -8.25 -9.05 9.73
C VAL A 185 -7.33 -9.89 10.58
N ARG A 186 -6.56 -9.24 11.46
CA ARG A 186 -5.62 -9.93 12.34
C ARG A 186 -6.36 -10.78 13.36
N LYS A 187 -6.04 -12.07 13.42
CA LYS A 187 -6.52 -13.00 14.47
C LYS A 187 -5.94 -12.63 15.83
#